data_AF-A0A951YIS3-F1
#
_entry.id   AF-A0A951YIS3-F1
#
_cell.length_a   1.000
_cell.length_b   1.000
_cell.length_c   1.000
_cell.angle_alpha   90.00
_cell.angle_beta   90.00
_cell.angle_gamma   90.00
#
_symmetry.space_group_name_H-M   'P 1'
#
loop_
_entity.id
_entity.type
_entity.pdbx_description
1 polymer ?
#
loop_
_entity_poly.entity_id
_entity_poly.type
_entity_poly.pdbx_seq_one_letter_code
_entity_poly.pdbx_strand_id
1 'polypeptide(L)'
;MSRGKTRTEGCGSAEGRTRATSAGKFLEVARLLQDEDDAASWSVAASLTVLAGIAAVDAACCYALGRRSRGDDHHDAEPLVAMVMPRGAEAATALRRLIDLKDKAQYGMIHVSRNDLKVAMRQAEMLVDFANEMRPLT
;
A
#
# COMPACT_ATOMS: atom_id res chain seq x y z
N MET A 1 9.66 -24.25 -8.25
CA MET A 1 9.01 -23.27 -9.15
C MET A 1 9.92 -22.07 -9.26
N SER A 2 10.40 -21.74 -10.47
CA SER A 2 11.20 -20.53 -10.69
C SER A 2 10.33 -19.32 -10.37
N ARG A 3 10.73 -18.45 -9.43
CA ARG A 3 10.08 -17.14 -9.23
C ARG A 3 10.20 -16.41 -10.56
N GLY A 4 9.09 -16.33 -11.29
CA GLY A 4 9.02 -15.57 -12.53
C GLY A 4 9.52 -14.16 -12.26
N LYS A 5 10.29 -13.60 -13.19
CA LYS A 5 10.79 -12.23 -13.10
C LYS A 5 9.60 -11.30 -12.83
N THR A 6 9.61 -10.61 -11.69
CA THR A 6 8.59 -9.62 -11.30
C THR A 6 8.28 -8.73 -12.50
N ARG A 7 7.01 -8.73 -12.92
CA ARG A 7 6.57 -7.94 -14.07
C ARG A 7 6.43 -6.48 -13.63
N THR A 8 7.06 -5.57 -14.37
CA THR A 8 6.96 -4.13 -14.13
C THR A 8 6.39 -3.42 -15.35
N GLU A 9 5.78 -2.27 -15.14
CA GLU A 9 5.41 -1.34 -16.22
C GLU A 9 6.01 0.04 -15.99
N GLY A 10 6.32 0.76 -17.07
CA GLY A 10 6.81 2.13 -17.01
C GLY A 10 5.72 3.10 -16.55
N CYS A 11 6.11 4.09 -15.76
CA CYS A 11 5.24 5.18 -15.31
C CYS A 11 6.07 6.42 -14.96
N GLY A 12 5.44 7.59 -14.96
CA GLY A 12 6.09 8.85 -14.61
C GLY A 12 5.40 9.60 -13.48
N SER A 13 5.77 10.87 -13.34
CA SER A 13 5.26 11.76 -12.28
C SER A 13 3.76 11.98 -12.32
N ALA A 14 3.13 11.88 -13.50
CA ALA A 14 1.68 12.00 -13.65
C ALA A 14 0.96 10.78 -13.05
N GLU A 15 1.35 9.57 -13.44
CA GLU A 15 0.81 8.33 -12.91
C GLU A 15 1.07 8.21 -11.40
N GLY A 16 2.29 8.57 -10.96
CA GLY A 16 2.63 8.61 -9.54
C GLY A 16 1.70 9.53 -8.74
N ARG A 17 1.32 10.70 -9.28
CA ARG A 17 0.37 11.62 -8.64
C ARG A 17 -1.04 11.06 -8.57
N THR A 18 -1.49 10.38 -9.61
CA THR A 18 -2.77 9.67 -9.58
C THR A 18 -2.78 8.64 -8.46
N ARG A 19 -1.72 7.83 -8.35
CA ARG A 19 -1.61 6.79 -7.30
C ARG A 19 -1.49 7.39 -5.89
N ALA A 20 -0.71 8.45 -5.70
CA ALA A 20 -0.61 9.16 -4.42
C ALA A 20 -1.97 9.75 -3.98
N THR A 21 -2.73 10.31 -4.93
CA THR A 21 -4.09 10.81 -4.67
C THR A 21 -5.02 9.68 -4.24
N SER A 22 -5.00 8.54 -4.94
CA SER A 22 -5.77 7.36 -4.54
C SER A 22 -5.37 6.86 -3.15
N ALA A 23 -4.07 6.80 -2.86
CA ALA A 23 -3.56 6.35 -1.56
C ALA A 23 -4.11 7.20 -0.41
N GLY A 24 -4.05 8.53 -0.57
CA GLY A 24 -4.62 9.47 0.40
C GLY A 24 -6.13 9.28 0.57
N LYS A 25 -6.89 9.10 -0.53
CA LYS A 25 -8.35 8.90 -0.46
C LYS A 25 -8.75 7.58 0.18
N PHE A 26 -8.05 6.49 -0.09
CA PHE A 26 -8.31 5.22 0.59
C PHE A 26 -8.07 5.34 2.10
N LEU A 27 -6.98 5.98 2.50
CA LEU A 27 -6.66 6.19 3.91
C LEU A 27 -7.65 7.14 4.60
N GLU A 28 -8.10 8.19 3.92
CA GLU A 28 -9.14 9.11 4.40
C GLU A 28 -10.43 8.34 4.73
N VAL A 29 -10.93 7.52 3.81
CA VAL A 29 -12.16 6.74 4.02
C VAL A 29 -11.95 5.65 5.07
N ALA A 30 -10.79 4.98 5.09
CA ALA A 30 -10.47 3.99 6.13
C ALA A 30 -10.54 4.60 7.54
N ARG A 31 -10.10 5.87 7.70
CA ARG A 31 -10.16 6.59 8.98
C ARG A 31 -11.57 6.90 9.44
N LEU A 32 -12.54 7.07 8.53
CA LEU A 32 -13.94 7.29 8.90
C LEU A 32 -14.55 6.04 9.55
N LEU A 33 -14.15 4.86 9.07
CA LEU A 33 -14.67 3.57 9.51
C LEU A 33 -13.95 3.00 10.74
N GLN A 34 -12.76 3.51 11.09
CA GLN A 34 -11.92 2.91 12.15
C GLN A 34 -12.53 2.99 13.56
N ASP A 35 -13.38 4.00 13.78
CA ASP A 35 -13.98 4.31 15.08
C ASP A 35 -15.39 3.75 15.25
N GLU A 36 -15.94 3.13 14.19
CA GLU A 36 -17.19 2.38 14.29
C GLU A 36 -16.97 1.14 15.18
N ASP A 37 -17.97 0.80 16.01
CA ASP A 37 -17.93 -0.41 16.83
C ASP A 37 -18.58 -1.60 16.10
N ASP A 38 -18.09 -1.86 14.88
CA ASP A 38 -18.56 -2.93 14.01
C ASP A 38 -17.39 -3.64 13.31
N ALA A 39 -17.39 -4.97 13.39
CA ALA A 39 -16.31 -5.78 12.85
C ALA A 39 -16.30 -5.82 11.32
N ALA A 40 -17.46 -5.67 10.67
CA ALA A 40 -17.52 -5.56 9.22
C ALA A 40 -16.90 -4.22 8.78
N SER A 41 -17.21 -3.11 9.44
CA SER A 41 -16.57 -1.81 9.22
C SER A 41 -15.06 -1.86 9.40
N TRP A 42 -14.55 -2.57 10.42
CA TRP A 42 -13.09 -2.75 10.56
C TRP A 42 -12.45 -3.52 9.42
N SER A 43 -13.16 -4.51 8.86
CA SER A 43 -12.68 -5.30 7.71
C SER A 43 -12.67 -4.46 6.42
N VAL A 44 -13.67 -3.61 6.23
CA VAL A 44 -13.71 -2.63 5.13
C VAL A 44 -12.59 -1.60 5.30
N ALA A 45 -12.40 -1.05 6.50
CA ALA A 45 -11.32 -0.12 6.81
C ALA A 45 -9.94 -0.76 6.54
N ALA A 46 -9.76 -2.03 6.91
CA ALA A 46 -8.53 -2.77 6.66
C ALA A 46 -8.30 -2.97 5.15
N SER A 47 -9.34 -3.31 4.39
CA SER A 47 -9.26 -3.45 2.94
C SER A 47 -8.84 -2.15 2.25
N LEU A 48 -9.42 -1.02 2.66
CA LEU A 48 -9.05 0.31 2.19
C LEU A 48 -7.61 0.68 2.60
N THR A 49 -7.21 0.33 3.82
CA THR A 49 -5.84 0.54 4.32
C THR A 49 -4.80 -0.21 3.49
N VAL A 50 -5.09 -1.45 3.09
CA VAL A 50 -4.22 -2.22 2.18
C VAL A 50 -4.13 -1.55 0.81
N LEU A 51 -5.26 -1.12 0.25
CA LEU A 51 -5.28 -0.39 -1.03
C LEU A 51 -4.50 0.92 -0.97
N ALA A 52 -4.56 1.63 0.17
CA ALA A 52 -3.78 2.83 0.40
C ALA A 52 -2.26 2.54 0.34
N GLY A 53 -1.80 1.50 1.04
CA GLY A 53 -0.39 1.10 1.03
C GLY A 53 0.11 0.70 -0.36
N ILE A 54 -0.65 -0.10 -1.12
CA ILE A 54 -0.29 -0.49 -2.49
C ILE A 54 -0.21 0.73 -3.41
N ALA A 55 -1.19 1.63 -3.34
CA ALA A 55 -1.20 2.84 -4.16
C ALA A 55 -0.04 3.79 -3.79
N ALA A 56 0.31 3.90 -2.50
CA ALA A 56 1.45 4.69 -2.06
C ALA A 56 2.77 4.12 -2.59
N VAL A 57 2.95 2.80 -2.54
CA VAL A 57 4.13 2.12 -3.09
C VAL A 57 4.25 2.31 -4.60
N ASP A 58 3.14 2.17 -5.34
CA ASP A 58 3.13 2.45 -6.78
C ASP A 58 3.57 3.90 -7.05
N ALA A 59 3.06 4.86 -6.28
CA ALA A 59 3.43 6.27 -6.43
C ALA A 59 4.94 6.48 -6.19
N ALA A 60 5.46 5.97 -5.07
CA ALA A 60 6.88 6.08 -4.73
C ALA A 60 7.77 5.45 -5.82
N CYS A 61 7.41 4.28 -6.33
CA CYS A 61 8.16 3.62 -7.40
C CYS A 61 8.08 4.40 -8.72
N CYS A 62 6.92 4.96 -9.08
CA CYS A 62 6.80 5.79 -10.27
C CYS A 62 7.65 7.07 -10.16
N TYR A 63 7.67 7.71 -9.00
CA TYR A 63 8.48 8.91 -8.79
C TYR A 63 9.98 8.63 -8.80
N ALA A 64 10.41 7.58 -8.09
CA ALA A 64 11.83 7.32 -7.87
C ALA A 64 12.48 6.42 -8.93
N LEU A 65 11.73 5.49 -9.53
CA LEU A 65 12.27 4.45 -10.42
C LEU A 65 11.72 4.51 -11.85
N GLY A 66 10.70 5.33 -12.11
CA GLY A 66 10.03 5.41 -13.42
C GLY A 66 9.27 4.14 -13.81
N ARG A 67 8.96 3.27 -12.85
CA ARG A 67 8.23 2.02 -13.07
C ARG A 67 7.52 1.53 -11.81
N ARG A 68 6.47 0.74 -11.96
CA ARG A 68 5.73 0.09 -10.86
C ARG A 68 5.53 -1.41 -11.12
N SER A 69 5.07 -2.15 -10.10
CA SER A 69 4.73 -3.56 -10.25
C SER A 69 3.46 -3.75 -11.08
N ARG A 70 3.43 -4.82 -11.89
CA ARG A 70 2.29 -5.25 -12.73
C ARG A 70 2.14 -6.78 -12.73
N GLY A 71 2.69 -7.46 -11.73
CA GLY A 71 2.49 -8.89 -11.52
C GLY A 71 1.11 -9.19 -10.91
N ASP A 72 0.66 -10.43 -11.06
CA ASP A 72 -0.57 -10.90 -10.42
C ASP A 72 -0.34 -11.15 -8.91
N ASP A 73 0.90 -11.40 -8.50
CA ASP A 73 1.30 -11.51 -7.11
C ASP A 73 1.56 -10.11 -6.54
N HIS A 74 0.80 -9.71 -5.52
CA HIS A 74 0.98 -8.42 -4.87
C HIS A 74 2.35 -8.27 -4.19
N HIS A 75 2.96 -9.38 -3.78
CA HIS A 75 4.31 -9.37 -3.19
C HIS A 75 5.41 -8.99 -4.18
N ASP A 76 5.12 -8.93 -5.47
CA ASP A 76 6.05 -8.42 -6.48
C ASP A 76 6.40 -6.94 -6.28
N ALA A 77 5.57 -6.17 -5.58
CA ALA A 77 5.84 -4.75 -5.34
C ALA A 77 6.94 -4.50 -4.30
N GLU A 78 7.17 -5.43 -3.37
CA GLU A 78 8.15 -5.29 -2.29
C GLU A 78 9.60 -5.20 -2.75
N PRO A 79 10.12 -6.11 -3.60
CA PRO A 79 11.50 -5.98 -4.09
C PRO A 79 11.67 -4.71 -4.94
N LEU A 80 10.60 -4.20 -5.55
CA LEU A 80 10.64 -2.97 -6.33
C LEU A 80 10.80 -1.74 -5.42
N VAL A 81 9.94 -1.60 -4.41
CA VAL A 81 9.99 -0.46 -3.47
C VAL A 81 11.23 -0.50 -2.59
N ALA A 82 11.79 -1.68 -2.32
CA ALA A 82 13.07 -1.84 -1.62
C ALA A 82 14.23 -1.10 -2.30
N MET A 83 14.14 -0.83 -3.61
CA MET A 83 15.16 -0.07 -4.36
C MET A 83 15.02 1.46 -4.22
N VAL A 84 13.93 1.97 -3.65
CA VAL A 84 13.70 3.41 -3.48
C VAL A 84 14.49 3.95 -2.28
N MET A 85 15.12 5.11 -2.42
CA MET A 85 15.98 5.70 -1.39
C MET A 85 15.50 7.10 -0.97
N PRO A 86 15.73 7.53 0.28
CA PRO A 86 16.11 6.70 1.44
C PRO A 86 14.87 5.94 1.97
N ARG A 87 15.05 4.80 2.66
CA ARG A 87 13.99 4.03 3.37
C ARG A 87 13.16 2.99 2.57
N GLY A 88 13.53 2.65 1.34
CA GLY A 88 12.81 1.61 0.57
C GLY A 88 12.66 0.26 1.28
N ALA A 89 13.66 -0.17 2.06
CA ALA A 89 13.58 -1.41 2.83
C ALA A 89 12.53 -1.36 3.96
N GLU A 90 12.37 -0.20 4.61
CA GLU A 90 11.32 0.04 5.60
C GLU A 90 9.94 0.00 4.92
N ALA A 91 9.80 0.67 3.77
CA ALA A 91 8.59 0.66 2.96
C ALA A 91 8.21 -0.76 2.50
N ALA A 92 9.17 -1.56 2.04
CA ALA A 92 8.93 -2.95 1.65
C ALA A 92 8.41 -3.79 2.84
N THR A 93 8.97 -3.59 4.03
CA THR A 93 8.53 -4.30 5.25
C THR A 93 7.11 -3.92 5.65
N ALA A 94 6.76 -2.63 5.57
CA ALA A 94 5.40 -2.16 5.84
C ALA A 94 4.40 -2.69 4.81
N LEU A 95 4.78 -2.70 3.53
CA LEU A 95 3.96 -3.24 2.46
C LEU A 95 3.69 -4.73 2.64
N ARG A 96 4.71 -5.54 2.97
CA ARG A 96 4.55 -6.98 3.26
C ARG A 96 3.46 -7.22 4.29
N ARG A 97 3.50 -6.50 5.42
CA ARG A 97 2.51 -6.61 6.50
C ARG A 97 1.08 -6.29 6.03
N LEU A 98 0.92 -5.32 5.12
CA LEU A 98 -0.38 -4.99 4.55
C LEU A 98 -0.87 -6.07 3.59
N ILE A 99 -0.01 -6.60 2.73
CA ILE A 99 -0.37 -7.67 1.80
C ILE A 99 -0.75 -8.95 2.57
N ASP A 100 -0.01 -9.29 3.63
CA ASP A 100 -0.31 -10.44 4.47
C ASP A 100 -1.69 -10.32 5.17
N LEU A 101 -2.17 -9.10 5.42
CA LEU A 101 -3.51 -8.85 5.97
C LEU A 101 -4.63 -8.89 4.92
N LYS A 102 -4.29 -8.69 3.63
CA LYS A 102 -5.25 -8.53 2.54
C LYS A 102 -6.25 -9.67 2.46
N ASP A 103 -5.79 -10.91 2.50
CA ASP A 103 -6.65 -12.08 2.32
C ASP A 103 -7.68 -12.19 3.46
N LYS A 104 -7.23 -11.94 4.70
CA LYS A 104 -8.12 -11.88 5.86
C LYS A 104 -9.13 -10.74 5.73
N ALA A 105 -8.71 -9.57 5.27
CA ALA A 105 -9.57 -8.40 5.15
C ALA A 105 -10.62 -8.50 4.03
N GLN A 106 -10.27 -9.14 2.91
CA GLN A 106 -11.09 -9.14 1.68
C GLN A 106 -11.88 -10.43 1.47
N TYR A 107 -11.35 -11.57 1.92
CA TYR A 107 -11.91 -12.90 1.66
C TYR A 107 -12.10 -13.71 2.95
N GLY A 108 -11.65 -13.19 4.09
CA GLY A 108 -11.77 -13.86 5.37
C GLY A 108 -13.22 -14.02 5.79
N MET A 109 -13.56 -15.23 6.27
CA MET A 109 -14.85 -15.51 6.91
C MET A 109 -14.91 -15.02 8.37
N ILE A 110 -13.77 -14.54 8.90
CA ILE A 110 -13.63 -13.91 10.22
C ILE A 110 -13.16 -12.48 10.00
N HIS A 111 -13.89 -11.53 10.56
CA HIS A 111 -13.58 -10.12 10.46
C HIS A 111 -12.22 -9.76 11.07
N VAL A 112 -11.62 -8.69 10.54
CA VAL A 112 -10.38 -8.11 11.05
C VAL A 112 -10.63 -7.52 12.44
N SER A 113 -9.70 -7.77 13.37
CA SER A 113 -9.81 -7.19 14.71
C SER A 113 -9.45 -5.70 14.69
N ARG A 114 -9.99 -4.92 15.62
CA ARG A 114 -9.62 -3.51 15.80
C ARG A 114 -8.12 -3.30 15.99
N ASN A 115 -7.44 -4.24 16.65
CA ASN A 115 -6.00 -4.16 16.87
C ASN A 115 -5.20 -4.39 15.56
N ASP A 116 -5.60 -5.37 14.76
CA ASP A 116 -5.01 -5.62 13.44
C ASP A 116 -5.19 -4.39 12.54
N LEU A 117 -6.39 -3.81 12.53
CA LEU A 117 -6.68 -2.58 11.79
C LEU A 117 -5.76 -1.44 12.24
N LYS A 118 -5.64 -1.19 13.55
CA LYS A 118 -4.78 -0.13 14.09
C LYS A 118 -3.32 -0.30 13.66
N VAL A 119 -2.81 -1.53 13.64
CA VAL A 119 -1.44 -1.82 13.17
C VAL A 119 -1.33 -1.55 11.67
N ALA A 120 -2.29 -2.00 10.86
CA ALA A 120 -2.31 -1.78 9.42
C ALA A 120 -2.36 -0.29 9.07
N MET A 121 -3.19 0.50 9.76
CA MET A 121 -3.32 1.94 9.50
C MET A 121 -1.99 2.66 9.69
N ARG A 122 -1.23 2.31 10.74
CA ARG A 122 0.13 2.85 10.95
C ARG A 122 1.10 2.52 9.82
N GLN A 123 1.01 1.31 9.25
CA GLN A 123 1.85 0.93 8.10
C GLN A 123 1.46 1.74 6.85
N ALA A 124 0.17 1.88 6.58
CA ALA A 124 -0.31 2.64 5.43
C ALA A 124 0.00 4.14 5.54
N GLU A 125 -0.12 4.72 6.73
CA GLU A 125 0.27 6.11 7.02
C GLU A 125 1.74 6.34 6.70
N MET A 126 2.63 5.48 7.21
CA MET A 126 4.06 5.57 6.91
C MET A 126 4.34 5.46 5.40
N LEU A 127 3.65 4.54 4.69
CA LEU A 127 3.82 4.39 3.24
C LEU A 127 3.33 5.61 2.46
N VAL A 128 2.22 6.24 2.87
CA VAL A 128 1.71 7.46 2.26
C VAL A 128 2.69 8.62 2.48
N ASP A 129 3.24 8.77 3.67
CA ASP A 129 4.26 9.77 3.97
C ASP A 129 5.52 9.54 3.14
N PHE A 130 5.99 8.29 3.07
CA PHE A 130 7.10 7.89 2.22
C PHE A 130 6.87 8.22 0.73
N ALA A 131 5.67 7.97 0.21
CA ALA A 131 5.33 8.32 -1.17
C ALA A 131 5.34 9.84 -1.41
N ASN A 132 4.94 10.63 -0.40
CA ASN A 132 5.00 12.09 -0.45
C ASN A 132 6.45 12.61 -0.43
N GLU A 133 7.35 11.97 0.32
CA GLU A 133 8.79 12.28 0.32
C GLU A 133 9.42 12.10 -1.07
N MET A 134 8.95 11.11 -1.84
CA MET A 134 9.44 10.84 -3.20
C MET A 134 8.86 11.78 -4.25
N ARG A 135 7.81 12.54 -3.92
CA ARG A 135 7.09 13.36 -4.91
C ARG A 135 7.99 14.52 -5.37
N PRO A 136 8.20 14.68 -6.69
CA PRO A 136 8.98 15.80 -7.21
C PRO A 136 8.33 17.15 -6.85
N LEU A 137 9.16 18.13 -6.48
CA LEU A 137 8.75 19.53 -6.43
C LEU A 137 8.41 19.97 -7.86
N THR A 138 7.14 20.29 -8.09
CA THR A 138 6.67 20.86 -9.37
C THR A 138 7.13 22.29 -9.52
#